data_AF-A0A8B8NCR3-F1
#
_entry.id   AF-A0A8B8NCR3-F1
#
_cell.length_a   1.000
_cell.length_b   1.000
_cell.length_c   1.000
_cell.angle_alpha   90.00
_cell.angle_beta   90.00
_cell.angle_gamma   90.00
#
_symmetry.space_group_name_H-M   'P 1'
#
loop_
_entity.id
_entity.type
_entity.pdbx_description
1 polymer ?
#
loop_
_entity_poly.entity_id
_entity_poly.type
_entity_poly.pdbx_seq_one_letter_code
_entity_poly.pdbx_strand_id
1 'polypeptide(L)'
;MLPEQYGSMPSVIESKLLPFQRDGVRFVLQHGIRVLIADEMGLGKTLQAIAVAACVRDSWPVLVLTPSSLRLHWATMIQQWLNIPSSDILVLLSQCGGSNRSGFRIVSSNTKSSVHLDGLFNIISYDVVPKLQNLLMSSDFKRYGNW
;
A
#
# COMPACT_ATOMS: atom_id res chain seq x y z
N MET A 1 3.05 1.53 23.34
CA MET A 1 1.82 0.83 22.93
C MET A 1 1.98 0.35 21.47
N LEU A 2 2.77 -0.69 21.20
CA LEU A 2 3.06 -1.17 19.82
C LEU A 2 3.26 -2.71 19.66
N PRO A 3 3.53 -3.52 20.71
CA PRO A 3 3.62 -4.99 20.56
C PRO A 3 2.30 -5.67 20.20
N GLU A 4 1.16 -5.13 20.63
CA GLU A 4 -0.15 -5.74 20.43
C GLU A 4 -0.61 -5.74 18.96
N GLN A 5 -0.13 -4.77 18.18
CA GLN A 5 -0.47 -4.66 16.76
C GLN A 5 0.12 -5.82 15.94
N TYR A 6 1.24 -6.41 16.37
CA TYR A 6 1.81 -7.58 15.68
C TYR A 6 0.86 -8.77 15.75
N GLY A 7 0.16 -8.96 16.88
CA GLY A 7 -0.83 -10.03 17.05
C GLY A 7 -2.07 -9.88 16.18
N SER A 8 -2.30 -8.70 15.59
CA SER A 8 -3.41 -8.45 14.66
C SER A 8 -3.14 -8.91 13.23
N MET A 9 -1.91 -9.36 12.94
CA MET A 9 -1.50 -9.87 11.64
C MET A 9 -2.25 -11.17 11.30
N PRO A 10 -2.81 -11.32 10.08
CA PRO A 10 -3.37 -12.59 9.64
C PRO A 10 -2.33 -13.70 9.67
N SER A 11 -2.68 -14.85 10.25
CA SER A 11 -1.81 -16.03 10.35
C SER A 11 -1.30 -16.53 8.99
N VAL A 12 -2.10 -16.35 7.94
CA VAL A 12 -1.72 -16.66 6.54
C VAL A 12 -0.49 -15.88 6.11
N ILE A 13 -0.40 -14.59 6.46
CA ILE A 13 0.76 -13.74 6.16
C ILE A 13 1.93 -14.14 7.04
N GLU A 14 1.71 -14.26 8.35
CA GLU A 14 2.76 -14.59 9.31
C GLU A 14 3.48 -15.89 8.96
N SER A 15 2.75 -16.92 8.54
CA SER A 15 3.29 -18.23 8.14
C SER A 15 4.19 -18.17 6.90
N LYS A 16 4.06 -17.14 6.08
CA LYS A 16 4.82 -16.96 4.84
C LYS A 16 6.01 -16.02 4.99
N LEU A 17 6.09 -15.28 6.09
CA LEU A 17 7.23 -14.43 6.40
C LEU A 17 8.41 -15.26 6.89
N LEU A 18 9.59 -14.97 6.33
CA LEU A 18 10.87 -15.48 6.83
C LEU A 18 11.19 -14.86 8.20
N PRO A 19 12.02 -15.51 9.05
CA PRO A 19 12.33 -15.02 10.39
C PRO A 19 12.81 -13.55 10.42
N PHE A 20 13.74 -13.18 9.54
CA PHE A 20 14.23 -11.80 9.46
C PHE A 20 13.15 -10.79 9.03
N GLN A 21 12.20 -11.21 8.18
CA GLN A 21 11.11 -10.32 7.75
C GLN A 21 10.17 -10.04 8.92
N ARG A 22 9.89 -11.05 9.76
CA ARG A 22 9.08 -10.89 10.98
C ARG A 22 9.74 -9.91 11.93
N ASP A 23 11.05 -9.99 12.09
CA ASP A 23 11.81 -9.04 12.90
C ASP A 23 11.74 -7.63 12.30
N GLY A 24 11.82 -7.49 10.99
CA GLY A 24 11.63 -6.19 10.34
C GLY A 24 10.20 -5.63 10.49
N VAL A 25 9.15 -6.47 10.44
CA VAL A 25 7.77 -6.03 10.76
C VAL A 25 7.71 -5.52 12.20
N ARG A 26 8.26 -6.29 13.15
CA ARG A 26 8.30 -5.88 14.57
C ARG A 26 9.07 -4.58 14.75
N PHE A 27 10.19 -4.42 14.05
CA PHE A 27 11.00 -3.20 14.05
C PHE A 27 10.19 -2.01 13.55
N VAL A 28 9.48 -2.14 12.42
CA VAL A 28 8.63 -1.06 11.87
C VAL A 28 7.53 -0.65 12.85
N LEU A 29 6.87 -1.64 13.46
CA LEU A 29 5.84 -1.38 14.46
C LEU A 29 6.40 -0.69 15.70
N GLN A 30 7.58 -1.08 16.19
CA GLN A 30 8.21 -0.46 17.36
C GLN A 30 8.65 1.00 17.13
N HIS A 31 8.98 1.37 15.90
CA HIS A 31 9.49 2.71 15.54
C HIS A 31 8.40 3.66 15.01
N GLY A 32 7.11 3.34 15.23
CA GLY A 32 6.01 4.21 14.82
C GLY A 32 5.84 4.30 13.31
N ILE A 33 6.07 3.20 12.58
CA ILE A 33 5.75 2.99 11.15
C ILE A 33 6.69 3.73 10.18
N ARG A 34 7.52 4.65 10.66
CA ARG A 34 8.44 5.47 9.86
C ARG A 34 9.79 4.79 9.72
N VAL A 35 9.84 3.78 8.87
CA VAL A 35 11.04 2.95 8.69
C VAL A 35 11.34 2.75 7.21
N LEU A 36 12.63 2.74 6.89
CA LEU A 36 13.15 2.28 5.61
C LEU A 36 13.51 0.79 5.72
N ILE A 37 12.83 -0.06 4.95
CA ILE A 37 13.21 -1.46 4.78
C ILE A 37 14.18 -1.54 3.59
N ALA A 38 15.45 -1.80 3.88
CA ALA A 38 16.55 -1.80 2.90
C ALA A 38 17.10 -3.20 2.60
N ASP A 39 16.28 -4.25 2.76
CA ASP A 39 16.68 -5.64 2.49
C ASP A 39 17.11 -5.83 1.01
N GLU A 40 17.88 -6.88 0.72
CA GLU A 40 18.33 -7.20 -0.64
C GLU A 40 17.17 -7.42 -1.62
N MET A 41 17.43 -7.19 -2.91
CA MET A 41 16.45 -7.41 -3.98
C MET A 41 16.05 -8.90 -4.03
N GLY A 42 14.76 -9.18 -4.19
CA GLY A 42 14.24 -10.56 -4.25
C GLY A 42 13.81 -11.16 -2.90
N LEU A 43 14.18 -10.56 -1.77
CA LEU A 43 13.82 -11.06 -0.44
C LEU A 43 12.37 -10.78 0.01
N GLY A 44 11.44 -10.44 -0.90
CA GLY A 44 10.01 -10.34 -0.54
C GLY A 44 9.60 -9.10 0.29
N LYS A 45 10.31 -7.97 0.15
CA LYS A 45 9.97 -6.69 0.80
C LYS A 45 8.51 -6.25 0.65
N THR A 46 7.89 -6.54 -0.49
CA THR A 46 6.47 -6.25 -0.74
C THR A 46 5.57 -6.97 0.26
N LEU A 47 5.83 -8.26 0.53
CA LEU A 47 5.05 -9.03 1.50
C LEU A 47 5.23 -8.47 2.91
N GLN A 48 6.44 -8.08 3.26
CA GLN A 48 6.74 -7.46 4.55
C GLN A 48 6.00 -6.12 4.73
N ALA A 49 5.95 -5.28 3.69
CA ALA A 49 5.19 -4.04 3.72
C ALA A 49 3.68 -4.28 3.87
N ILE A 50 3.13 -5.29 3.18
CA ILE A 50 1.74 -5.70 3.32
C ILE A 50 1.46 -6.23 4.73
N ALA A 51 2.40 -6.99 5.31
CA ALA A 51 2.31 -7.46 6.68
C ALA A 51 2.24 -6.31 7.68
N VAL A 52 3.10 -5.30 7.53
CA VAL A 52 3.02 -4.07 8.34
C VAL A 52 1.64 -3.41 8.17
N ALA A 53 1.16 -3.24 6.94
CA ALA A 53 -0.16 -2.65 6.68
C ALA A 53 -1.30 -3.44 7.34
N ALA A 54 -1.20 -4.78 7.40
CA ALA A 54 -2.17 -5.65 8.05
C ALA A 54 -2.22 -5.47 9.58
N CYS A 55 -1.08 -5.16 10.19
CA CYS A 55 -0.97 -4.88 11.64
C CYS A 55 -1.57 -3.53 12.03
N VAL A 56 -1.71 -2.59 11.08
CA VAL A 56 -2.18 -1.21 11.33
C VAL A 56 -3.50 -0.91 10.64
N ARG A 57 -4.42 -1.89 10.65
CA ARG A 57 -5.76 -1.77 10.03
C ARG A 57 -6.55 -0.54 10.51
N ASP A 58 -6.39 -0.14 11.77
CA ASP A 58 -7.04 1.07 12.32
C ASP A 58 -6.52 2.39 11.73
N SER A 59 -5.41 2.35 10.96
CA SER A 59 -4.83 3.51 10.29
C SER A 59 -5.12 3.55 8.78
N TRP A 60 -5.92 2.62 8.25
CA TRP A 60 -6.34 2.66 6.85
C TRP A 60 -7.26 3.86 6.60
N PRO A 61 -7.28 4.45 5.38
CA PRO A 61 -6.76 3.92 4.11
C PRO A 61 -5.24 4.03 3.91
N VAL A 62 -4.68 3.17 3.05
CA VAL A 62 -3.24 3.06 2.75
C VAL A 62 -2.93 3.63 1.36
N LEU A 63 -1.89 4.46 1.26
CA LEU A 63 -1.34 4.95 0.00
C LEU A 63 -0.03 4.23 -0.34
N VAL A 64 0.02 3.58 -1.50
CA VAL A 64 1.21 2.90 -2.02
C VAL A 64 1.77 3.69 -3.20
N LEU A 65 3.00 4.17 -3.04
CA LEU A 65 3.77 4.82 -4.10
C LEU A 65 4.72 3.78 -4.73
N THR A 66 4.60 3.54 -6.02
CA THR A 66 5.40 2.49 -6.69
C THR A 66 5.63 2.82 -8.16
N PRO A 67 6.69 2.31 -8.84
CA PRO A 67 6.83 2.46 -10.28
C PRO A 67 5.58 2.06 -11.05
N SER A 68 5.34 2.74 -12.18
CA SER A 68 4.17 2.53 -13.04
C SER A 68 3.93 1.06 -13.42
N SER A 69 4.99 0.27 -13.59
CA SER A 69 4.97 -1.15 -13.96
C SER A 69 4.56 -2.09 -12.82
N LEU A 70 4.74 -1.69 -11.56
CA LEU A 70 4.50 -2.54 -10.38
C LEU A 70 3.11 -2.34 -9.76
N ARG A 71 2.35 -1.32 -10.16
CA ARG A 71 1.04 -1.00 -9.56
C ARG A 71 0.06 -2.18 -9.55
N LEU A 72 -0.07 -2.87 -10.67
CA LEU A 72 -0.95 -4.05 -10.77
C LEU A 72 -0.42 -5.21 -9.94
N HIS A 73 0.89 -5.40 -9.88
CA HIS A 73 1.49 -6.42 -9.02
C HIS A 73 1.19 -6.17 -7.54
N TRP A 74 1.30 -4.91 -7.08
CA TRP A 74 0.90 -4.51 -5.74
C TRP A 74 -0.59 -4.78 -5.49
N ALA A 75 -1.47 -4.42 -6.42
CA ALA A 75 -2.90 -4.65 -6.30
C ALA A 75 -3.22 -6.15 -6.11
N THR A 76 -2.64 -7.02 -6.95
CA THR A 76 -2.80 -8.47 -6.84
C THR A 76 -2.27 -9.01 -5.51
N MET A 77 -1.09 -8.58 -5.08
CA MET A 77 -0.50 -9.02 -3.82
C MET A 77 -1.36 -8.60 -2.63
N ILE A 78 -1.82 -7.33 -2.59
CA ILE A 78 -2.70 -6.81 -1.54
C ILE A 78 -4.01 -7.62 -1.49
N GLN A 79 -4.64 -7.84 -2.64
CA GLN A 79 -5.86 -8.65 -2.74
C GLN A 79 -5.64 -10.06 -2.19
N GLN A 80 -4.57 -10.72 -2.63
CA GLN A 80 -4.27 -12.10 -2.26
C GLN A 80 -3.94 -12.26 -0.77
N TRP A 81 -3.11 -11.36 -0.22
CA TRP A 81 -2.60 -11.49 1.14
C TRP A 81 -3.56 -10.97 2.21
N LEU A 82 -4.31 -9.90 1.91
CA LEU A 82 -5.26 -9.30 2.86
C LEU A 82 -6.70 -9.81 2.67
N ASN A 83 -6.97 -10.57 1.60
CA ASN A 83 -8.28 -11.09 1.27
C ASN A 83 -9.37 -10.01 1.22
N ILE A 84 -9.03 -8.84 0.65
CA ILE A 84 -9.98 -7.73 0.45
C ILE A 84 -10.52 -7.74 -0.99
N PRO A 85 -11.75 -7.26 -1.22
CA PRO A 85 -12.32 -7.26 -2.56
C PRO A 85 -11.58 -6.28 -3.48
N SER A 86 -11.56 -6.58 -4.78
CA SER A 86 -10.91 -5.72 -5.78
C SER A 86 -11.57 -4.34 -5.90
N SER A 87 -12.81 -4.18 -5.41
CA SER A 87 -13.52 -2.91 -5.28
C SER A 87 -12.90 -1.94 -4.27
N ASP A 88 -12.11 -2.45 -3.33
CA ASP A 88 -11.51 -1.62 -2.29
C ASP A 88 -10.07 -1.22 -2.63
N ILE A 89 -9.54 -1.77 -3.72
CA ILE A 89 -8.21 -1.47 -4.24
C ILE A 89 -8.36 -0.56 -5.46
N LEU A 90 -7.94 0.69 -5.29
CA LEU A 90 -7.90 1.70 -6.32
C LEU A 90 -6.50 1.78 -6.93
N VAL A 91 -6.43 1.60 -8.25
CA VAL A 91 -5.19 1.70 -9.01
C VAL A 91 -5.29 2.87 -9.97
N LEU A 92 -4.42 3.85 -9.81
CA LEU A 92 -4.40 5.02 -10.67
C LEU A 92 -3.47 4.77 -11.86
N LEU A 93 -4.01 4.81 -13.07
CA LEU A 93 -3.26 4.64 -14.32
C LEU A 93 -3.23 5.96 -15.13
N SER A 94 -2.14 6.20 -15.86
CA SER A 94 -2.02 7.38 -16.71
C SER A 94 -2.84 7.23 -18.00
N GLN A 95 -2.88 6.01 -18.54
CA GLN A 95 -3.65 5.66 -19.73
C GLN A 95 -4.36 4.32 -19.51
N CYS A 96 -5.63 4.25 -19.87
CA CYS A 96 -6.45 3.04 -19.82
C CYS A 96 -6.14 2.16 -21.06
N GLY A 97 -4.89 1.71 -21.18
CA GLY A 97 -4.38 1.00 -22.36
C GLY A 97 -4.49 -0.53 -22.31
N GLY A 98 -5.12 -1.10 -21.29
CA GLY A 98 -5.22 -2.55 -21.12
C GLY A 98 -6.58 -2.96 -20.58
N SER A 99 -7.09 -4.09 -21.07
CA SER A 99 -8.27 -4.73 -20.49
C SER A 99 -8.05 -4.96 -19.00
N ASN A 100 -8.95 -4.43 -18.16
CA ASN A 100 -8.95 -4.65 -16.72
C ASN A 100 -9.39 -6.08 -16.41
N ARG A 101 -8.53 -7.07 -16.71
CA ARG A 101 -8.84 -8.49 -16.48
C ARG A 101 -8.96 -8.84 -14.99
N SER A 102 -8.44 -7.98 -14.12
CA SER A 102 -8.34 -8.21 -12.68
C SER A 102 -9.45 -7.53 -11.86
N GLY A 103 -10.36 -6.77 -12.48
CA GLY A 103 -11.53 -6.20 -11.81
C GLY A 103 -11.22 -5.16 -10.72
N PHE A 104 -10.04 -4.53 -10.76
CA PHE A 104 -9.67 -3.45 -9.82
C PHE A 104 -10.33 -2.12 -10.21
N ARG A 105 -10.54 -1.21 -9.25
CA ARG A 105 -11.00 0.14 -9.60
C ARG A 105 -9.85 0.92 -10.25
N ILE A 106 -9.98 1.19 -11.54
CA ILE A 106 -8.97 1.93 -12.30
C ILE A 106 -9.45 3.37 -12.50
N VAL A 107 -8.62 4.34 -12.09
CA VAL A 107 -8.86 5.76 -12.33
C VAL A 107 -7.78 6.32 -13.26
N SER A 108 -8.22 7.04 -14.29
CA SER A 108 -7.32 7.68 -15.26
C SER A 108 -6.93 9.08 -14.81
N SER A 109 -5.63 9.41 -14.86
CA SER A 109 -5.13 10.75 -14.57
C SER A 109 -5.47 11.79 -15.64
N ASN A 110 -5.92 11.38 -16.84
CA ASN A 110 -6.03 12.28 -17.99
C ASN A 110 -7.35 13.10 -18.03
N THR A 111 -8.34 12.74 -17.23
CA THR A 111 -9.62 13.44 -17.20
C THR A 111 -9.57 14.57 -16.17
N LYS A 112 -9.91 15.80 -16.58
CA LYS A 112 -9.96 17.06 -15.80
C LYS A 112 -10.85 17.05 -14.53
N SER A 113 -11.45 15.91 -14.21
CA SER A 113 -12.29 15.68 -13.04
C SER A 113 -11.44 15.32 -11.83
N SER A 114 -11.82 15.81 -10.65
CA SER A 114 -11.20 15.51 -9.37
C SER A 114 -11.00 14.00 -9.17
N VAL A 115 -9.74 13.57 -9.04
CA VAL A 115 -9.40 12.16 -8.79
C VAL A 115 -9.61 11.87 -7.31
N HIS A 116 -10.73 11.27 -6.94
CA HIS A 116 -10.98 10.89 -5.55
C HIS A 116 -10.28 9.55 -5.21
N LEU A 117 -9.50 9.55 -4.11
CA LEU A 117 -8.77 8.39 -3.61
C LEU A 117 -9.60 7.63 -2.56
N ASP A 118 -10.74 7.10 -3.00
CA ASP A 118 -11.74 6.49 -2.11
C ASP A 118 -11.50 4.98 -1.87
N GLY A 119 -10.35 4.45 -2.28
CA GLY A 119 -9.99 3.06 -2.01
C GLY A 119 -9.49 2.87 -0.56
N LEU A 120 -9.66 1.67 0.00
CA LEU A 120 -8.92 1.27 1.20
C LEU A 120 -7.43 1.21 0.90
N PHE A 121 -7.07 0.74 -0.30
CA PHE A 121 -5.72 0.82 -0.84
C PHE A 121 -5.71 1.68 -2.10
N ASN A 122 -4.88 2.71 -2.09
CA ASN A 122 -4.70 3.62 -3.21
C ASN A 122 -3.29 3.42 -3.75
N ILE A 123 -3.15 2.95 -4.98
CA ILE A 123 -1.87 2.62 -5.59
C ILE A 123 -1.61 3.60 -6.72
N ILE A 124 -0.58 4.44 -6.56
CA ILE A 124 -0.24 5.49 -7.52
C ILE A 124 1.22 5.42 -7.95
N SER A 125 1.51 5.89 -9.17
CA SER A 125 2.90 6.07 -9.61
C SER A 125 3.46 7.37 -9.05
N TYR A 126 4.74 7.35 -8.69
CA TYR A 126 5.45 8.57 -8.29
C TYR A 126 5.43 9.64 -9.40
N ASP A 127 5.34 9.24 -10.68
CA ASP A 127 5.24 10.16 -11.82
C ASP A 127 3.97 11.04 -11.79
N VAL A 128 2.92 10.57 -11.11
CA VAL A 128 1.62 11.24 -11.04
C VAL A 128 1.49 12.08 -9.77
N VAL A 129 2.36 11.86 -8.78
CA VAL A 129 2.35 12.60 -7.50
C VAL A 129 2.39 14.12 -7.70
N PRO A 130 3.21 14.71 -8.59
CA PRO A 130 3.21 16.16 -8.80
C PRO A 130 1.85 16.70 -9.28
N LYS A 131 1.12 15.93 -10.10
CA LYS A 131 -0.20 16.32 -10.60
C LYS A 131 -1.27 16.27 -9.52
N LEU A 132 -1.12 15.36 -8.56
CA LEU A 132 -2.06 15.14 -7.47
C LEU A 132 -1.59 15.76 -6.16
N GLN A 133 -0.53 16.56 -6.16
CA GLN A 133 0.07 17.10 -4.95
C GLN A 133 -0.97 17.88 -4.14
N ASN A 134 -1.73 18.77 -4.77
CA ASN A 134 -2.76 19.56 -4.09
C ASN A 134 -3.82 18.67 -3.43
N LEU A 135 -4.20 17.58 -4.11
CA LEU A 135 -5.17 16.62 -3.59
C LEU A 135 -4.59 15.83 -2.41
N LEU A 136 -3.38 15.31 -2.55
CA LEU A 136 -2.66 14.57 -1.49
C LEU A 136 -2.33 15.45 -0.28
N MET A 137 -2.17 16.76 -0.48
CA MET A 137 -1.98 17.73 0.61
C MET A 137 -3.30 18.08 1.31
N SER A 138 -4.42 18.06 0.58
CA SER A 138 -5.76 18.22 1.16
C SER A 138 -6.34 16.94 1.77
N SER A 139 -5.73 15.77 1.50
CA SER A 139 -6.20 14.48 2.00
C SER A 139 -5.64 14.22 3.40
N ASP A 140 -6.48 13.77 4.33
CA ASP A 140 -6.12 13.40 5.71
C ASP A 140 -5.34 12.07 5.81
N PHE A 141 -4.40 11.80 4.90
CA PHE A 141 -3.47 10.71 5.11
C PHE A 141 -2.61 11.05 6.32
N LYS A 142 -2.69 10.23 7.39
CA LYS A 142 -1.90 10.40 8.60
C LYS A 142 -0.42 10.46 8.26
N ARG A 143 0.12 11.68 8.20
CA ARG A 143 1.54 11.93 8.23
C ARG A 143 1.94 11.79 9.66
N TYR A 144 2.50 10.64 10.02
CA TYR A 144 3.27 10.58 11.24
C TYR A 144 4.41 11.59 11.03
N GLY A 145 4.31 12.74 11.71
CA GLY A 145 5.28 13.81 12.09
C GLY A 145 5.75 14.89 11.12
N ASN A 146 6.07 16.01 11.78
CA ASN A 146 6.74 17.21 11.27
C ASN A 146 8.22 16.91 10.99
N TRP A 147 8.75 17.53 9.93
CA TRP A 147 10.14 17.49 9.50
C TRP A 147 11.03 18.37 10.37
#